data_AF-A0A7W0QWW5-F1
#
_entry.id   AF-A0A7W0QWW5-F1
#
_cell.length_a   1.000
_cell.length_b   1.000
_cell.length_c   1.000
_cell.angle_alpha   90.00
_cell.angle_beta   90.00
_cell.angle_gamma   90.00
#
_symmetry.space_group_name_H-M   'P 1'
#
loop_
_entity.id
_entity.type
_entity.pdbx_description
1 polymer ?
#
loop_
_entity_poly.entity_id
_entity_poly.type
_entity_poly.pdbx_seq_one_letter_code
_entity_poly.pdbx_strand_id
1 'polypeptide(L)'
;MAEQLGIGPLVWEAQAITGSYQRVRGLRAVGEMTDGFRITASRTIGVPVEQLYDAVVDPARRTGWLSTELRERTATRPKAAHFDAADGRVHVTFAAKQAGRSTVFIEHARLADAAAADAMKTRWRAALSTLRAQLEEASDA
;
A
#
# COMPACT_ATOMS: atom_id res chain seq x y z
N MET A 1 27.70 -33.73 10.63
CA MET A 1 26.76 -33.36 9.54
C MET A 1 25.41 -33.10 10.17
N ALA A 2 25.03 -31.82 10.36
CA ALA A 2 23.70 -31.44 10.85
C ALA A 2 23.43 -29.96 10.50
N GLU A 3 23.20 -29.66 9.23
CA GLU A 3 22.80 -28.32 8.77
C GLU A 3 21.75 -28.45 7.67
N GLN A 4 20.48 -28.57 8.05
CA GLN A 4 19.35 -28.26 7.17
C GLN A 4 18.24 -27.71 8.07
N LEU A 5 18.25 -26.39 8.27
CA LEU A 5 17.39 -25.69 9.22
C LEU A 5 15.92 -25.88 8.88
N GLY A 6 15.22 -26.53 9.82
CA GLY A 6 13.78 -26.75 9.83
C GLY A 6 13.01 -25.46 10.09
N ILE A 7 11.90 -25.34 9.38
CA ILE A 7 10.93 -24.27 9.48
C ILE A 7 10.13 -24.42 10.79
N GLY A 8 10.01 -23.33 11.55
CA GLY A 8 8.92 -23.11 12.50
C GLY A 8 8.16 -21.84 12.10
N PRO A 9 6.82 -21.85 12.03
CA PRO A 9 6.04 -20.75 11.51
C PRO A 9 6.08 -19.61 12.52
N LEU A 10 6.71 -18.49 12.17
CA LEU A 10 6.51 -17.26 12.93
C LEU A 10 5.09 -16.77 12.63
N VAL A 11 4.18 -17.25 13.47
CA VAL A 11 2.95 -16.56 13.87
C VAL A 11 3.27 -15.07 14.00
N TRP A 12 2.89 -14.33 12.98
CA TRP A 12 2.57 -12.93 13.08
C TRP A 12 1.19 -12.83 12.46
N GLU A 13 0.22 -13.09 13.32
CA GLU A 13 -1.17 -12.77 13.09
C GLU A 13 -1.31 -11.36 12.55
N ALA A 14 -2.29 -11.21 11.66
CA ALA A 14 -2.63 -9.97 11.01
C ALA A 14 -3.14 -8.95 12.04
N GLN A 15 -2.24 -8.16 12.63
CA GLN A 15 -2.58 -6.88 13.24
C GLN A 15 -1.67 -5.80 12.69
N ALA A 16 -2.00 -5.26 11.51
CA ALA A 16 -1.51 -3.94 11.12
C ALA A 16 -2.19 -2.83 11.95
N ILE A 17 -2.03 -2.89 13.28
CA ILE A 17 -2.22 -1.76 14.17
C ILE A 17 -0.81 -1.38 14.64
N THR A 18 -0.13 -0.56 13.83
CA THR A 18 1.03 0.19 14.30
C THR A 18 0.81 1.65 13.94
N GLY A 19 0.17 2.34 14.87
CA GLY A 19 0.37 3.75 15.07
C GLY A 19 1.63 3.93 15.91
N SER A 20 2.71 4.38 15.30
CA SER A 20 3.87 4.96 16.01
C SER A 20 4.54 5.99 15.13
N TYR A 21 3.91 7.16 14.97
CA TYR A 21 4.68 8.37 14.71
C TYR A 21 5.29 8.78 16.05
N GLN A 22 6.49 8.29 16.36
CA GLN A 22 7.22 8.77 17.52
C GLN A 22 7.65 10.22 17.26
N ARG A 23 7.00 11.12 18.00
CA ARG A 23 7.47 12.49 18.25
C ARG A 23 8.82 12.39 18.96
N VAL A 24 9.90 12.80 18.31
CA VAL A 24 11.14 13.15 19.00
C VAL A 24 11.44 14.61 18.73
N ARG A 25 11.53 15.36 19.83
CA ARG A 25 11.98 16.75 19.91
C ARG A 25 13.37 16.90 19.26
N GLY A 26 13.55 17.98 18.52
CA GLY A 26 14.86 18.58 18.31
C GLY A 26 15.49 18.31 16.95
N LEU A 27 15.33 19.31 16.06
CA LEU A 27 16.12 19.57 14.86
C LEU A 27 15.87 18.62 13.67
N ARG A 28 14.86 19.01 12.86
CA ARG A 28 14.31 18.44 11.60
C ARG A 28 13.12 17.49 11.79
N ALA A 29 12.03 17.77 11.09
CA ALA A 29 10.83 16.94 11.13
C ALA A 29 11.09 15.63 10.37
N VAL A 30 10.79 14.49 11.00
CA VAL A 30 10.92 13.17 10.36
C VAL A 30 9.96 13.10 9.17
N GLY A 31 10.50 12.89 7.97
CA GLY A 31 9.74 12.87 6.71
C GLY A 31 10.01 14.06 5.81
N GLU A 32 10.70 15.10 6.29
CA GLU A 32 11.17 16.21 5.48
C GLU A 32 12.39 15.77 4.65
N MET A 33 12.14 15.27 3.45
CA MET A 33 13.15 15.27 2.39
C MET A 33 13.11 16.62 1.69
N THR A 34 14.17 16.99 0.97
CA THR A 34 14.21 18.20 0.12
C THR A 34 13.04 18.27 -0.88
N ASP A 35 12.37 17.14 -1.12
CA ASP A 35 11.26 16.93 -2.07
C ASP A 35 9.87 16.78 -1.38
N GLY A 36 9.75 17.00 -0.05
CA GLY A 36 8.48 16.96 0.71
C GLY A 36 8.28 15.73 1.61
N PHE A 37 7.05 15.57 2.14
CA PHE A 37 6.66 14.48 3.04
C PHE A 37 6.35 13.18 2.30
N ARG A 38 6.57 12.05 2.98
CA ARG A 38 6.25 10.70 2.49
C ARG A 38 5.46 9.91 3.52
N ILE A 39 4.47 9.17 3.05
CA ILE A 39 3.71 8.21 3.84
C ILE A 39 3.72 6.83 3.19
N THR A 40 3.45 5.82 4.01
CA THR A 40 3.22 4.46 3.54
C THR A 40 1.92 3.90 4.11
N ALA A 41 1.23 3.10 3.31
CA ALA A 41 0.05 2.34 3.68
C ALA A 41 0.10 0.95 3.04
N SER A 42 -0.38 -0.07 3.73
CA SER A 42 -0.39 -1.43 3.21
C SER A 42 -1.62 -2.21 3.65
N ARG A 43 -2.06 -3.15 2.83
CA ARG A 43 -3.19 -4.04 3.15
C ARG A 43 -2.98 -5.42 2.55
N THR A 44 -3.32 -6.46 3.31
CA THR A 44 -3.40 -7.84 2.81
C THR A 44 -4.85 -8.17 2.47
N ILE A 45 -5.04 -8.82 1.32
CA ILE A 45 -6.33 -9.11 0.69
C ILE A 45 -6.33 -10.58 0.27
N GLY A 46 -7.48 -11.24 0.40
CA GLY A 46 -7.71 -12.65 0.08
C GLY A 46 -7.68 -13.04 -1.40
N VAL A 47 -6.88 -12.38 -2.25
CA VAL A 47 -6.86 -12.64 -3.70
C VAL A 47 -5.45 -12.83 -4.28
N PRO A 48 -5.30 -13.53 -5.41
CA PRO A 48 -4.03 -13.66 -6.11
C PRO A 48 -3.43 -12.31 -6.53
N VAL A 49 -2.10 -12.25 -6.60
CA VAL A 49 -1.38 -10.99 -6.81
C VAL A 49 -1.69 -10.34 -8.16
N GLU A 50 -1.97 -11.13 -9.18
CA GLU A 50 -2.38 -10.65 -10.50
C GLU A 50 -3.72 -9.90 -10.45
N GLN A 51 -4.71 -10.47 -9.75
CA GLN A 51 -6.03 -9.83 -9.60
C GLN A 51 -5.93 -8.53 -8.79
N LEU A 52 -5.10 -8.54 -7.73
CA LEU A 52 -4.81 -7.34 -6.95
C LEU A 52 -4.10 -6.27 -7.79
N TYR A 53 -3.14 -6.67 -8.62
CA TYR A 53 -2.42 -5.77 -9.53
C TYR A 53 -3.39 -5.14 -10.53
N ASP A 54 -4.26 -5.94 -11.16
CA ASP A 54 -5.26 -5.46 -12.11
C ASP A 54 -6.21 -4.45 -11.49
N ALA A 55 -6.69 -4.72 -10.27
CA ALA A 55 -7.61 -3.82 -9.57
C ALA A 55 -7.00 -2.44 -9.25
N VAL A 56 -5.67 -2.34 -9.19
CA VAL A 56 -4.95 -1.08 -8.93
C VAL A 56 -4.49 -0.40 -10.22
N VAL A 57 -4.05 -1.16 -11.22
CA VAL A 57 -3.47 -0.61 -12.46
C VAL A 57 -4.56 -0.25 -13.48
N ASP A 58 -5.64 -1.03 -13.56
CA ASP A 58 -6.76 -0.78 -14.47
C ASP A 58 -7.53 0.48 -14.04
N PRO A 59 -7.55 1.55 -14.87
CA PRO A 59 -8.27 2.78 -14.56
C PRO A 59 -9.77 2.57 -14.31
N ALA A 60 -10.41 1.62 -15.02
CA ALA A 60 -11.84 1.34 -14.86
C ALA A 60 -12.15 0.68 -13.52
N ARG A 61 -11.22 -0.07 -12.95
CA ARG A 61 -11.36 -0.71 -11.63
C ARG A 61 -11.01 0.25 -10.49
N ARG A 62 -10.15 1.25 -10.74
CA ARG A 62 -9.80 2.26 -9.73
C ARG A 62 -10.98 3.14 -9.31
N THR A 63 -11.87 3.49 -10.24
CA THR A 63 -13.02 4.40 -9.95
C THR A 63 -13.95 3.85 -8.87
N GLY A 64 -13.97 2.53 -8.65
CA GLY A 64 -14.80 1.89 -7.63
C GLY A 64 -14.29 2.07 -6.19
N TRP A 65 -13.00 2.30 -5.96
CA TRP A 65 -12.41 2.31 -4.61
C TRP A 65 -11.46 3.47 -4.33
N LEU A 66 -11.01 4.18 -5.37
CA LEU A 66 -10.08 5.30 -5.26
C LEU A 66 -10.70 6.57 -5.86
N SER A 67 -10.85 7.60 -5.03
CA SER A 67 -11.34 8.92 -5.45
C SER A 67 -10.24 9.84 -5.98
N THR A 68 -8.97 9.47 -5.80
CA THR A 68 -7.82 10.21 -6.33
C THR A 68 -7.49 9.76 -7.74
N GLU A 69 -7.36 10.72 -8.65
CA GLU A 69 -6.88 10.43 -10.01
C GLU A 69 -5.39 10.09 -9.99
N LEU A 70 -5.06 8.95 -10.61
CA LEU A 70 -3.69 8.48 -10.79
C LEU A 70 -3.39 8.35 -12.28
N ARG A 71 -2.30 9.01 -12.71
CA ARG A 71 -1.76 8.84 -14.05
C ARG A 71 -0.65 7.80 -14.03
N GLU A 72 -0.85 6.69 -14.72
CA GLU A 72 0.18 5.66 -14.85
C GLU A 72 1.38 6.20 -15.62
N ARG A 73 2.57 5.99 -15.06
CA ARG A 73 3.84 6.31 -15.70
C ARG A 73 4.56 5.06 -16.16
N THR A 74 4.64 4.06 -15.29
CA THR A 74 5.29 2.78 -15.60
C THR A 74 4.74 1.71 -14.67
N ALA A 75 4.43 0.54 -15.22
CA ALA A 75 4.03 -0.61 -14.43
C ALA A 75 4.78 -1.87 -14.87
N THR A 76 5.24 -2.63 -13.89
CA THR A 76 5.95 -3.90 -14.07
C THR A 76 5.09 -4.99 -13.46
N ARG A 77 4.29 -5.67 -14.28
CA ARG A 77 3.40 -6.73 -13.81
C ARG A 77 4.19 -7.93 -13.25
N PRO A 78 3.73 -8.54 -12.13
CA PRO A 78 2.74 -8.06 -11.15
C PRO A 78 3.39 -7.29 -9.99
N LYS A 79 4.66 -6.88 -10.11
CA LYS A 79 5.51 -6.47 -8.98
C LYS A 79 5.26 -5.04 -8.50
N ALA A 80 5.11 -4.09 -9.43
CA ALA A 80 5.08 -2.67 -9.08
C ALA A 80 4.36 -1.82 -10.12
N ALA A 81 3.86 -0.66 -9.68
CA ALA A 81 3.30 0.37 -10.54
C ALA A 81 3.62 1.76 -9.98
N HIS A 82 3.99 2.68 -10.87
CA HIS A 82 4.32 4.06 -10.56
C HIS A 82 3.29 4.99 -11.19
N PHE A 83 2.77 5.90 -10.39
CA PHE A 83 1.77 6.87 -10.78
C PHE A 83 2.19 8.28 -10.38
N ASP A 84 1.84 9.25 -11.21
CA ASP A 84 1.80 10.65 -10.83
C ASP A 84 0.38 10.97 -10.32
N ALA A 85 0.29 11.70 -9.20
CA ALA A 85 -0.94 12.19 -8.59
C ALA A 85 -0.89 13.73 -8.55
N ALA A 86 -2.05 14.39 -8.44
CA ALA A 86 -2.11 15.85 -8.39
C ALA A 86 -1.32 16.45 -7.21
N ASP A 87 -1.23 15.71 -6.11
CA ASP A 87 -0.60 16.09 -4.85
C ASP A 87 0.73 15.35 -4.58
N GLY A 88 1.28 14.65 -5.57
CA GLY A 88 2.58 14.02 -5.43
C GLY A 88 2.83 12.83 -6.36
N ARG A 89 3.54 11.84 -5.84
CA ARG A 89 3.87 10.60 -6.56
C ARG A 89 3.47 9.40 -5.74
N VAL A 90 2.94 8.40 -6.44
CA VAL A 90 2.49 7.15 -5.84
C VAL A 90 3.27 6.00 -6.42
N HIS A 91 3.95 5.27 -5.55
CA HIS A 91 4.59 4.00 -5.90
C HIS A 91 3.84 2.88 -5.19
N VAL A 92 3.37 1.91 -5.97
CA VAL A 92 2.68 0.73 -5.49
C VAL A 92 3.55 -0.48 -5.74
N THR A 93 3.73 -1.33 -4.73
CA THR A 93 4.36 -2.65 -4.88
C THR A 93 3.43 -3.73 -4.36
N PHE A 94 3.56 -4.92 -4.94
CA PHE A 94 2.70 -6.06 -4.62
C PHE A 94 3.54 -7.25 -4.21
N ALA A 95 3.07 -7.99 -3.21
CA ALA A 95 3.70 -9.20 -2.75
C ALA A 95 2.65 -10.32 -2.65
N ALA A 96 2.85 -11.40 -3.40
CA ALA A 96 2.11 -12.63 -3.19
C ALA A 96 2.40 -13.19 -1.79
N LYS A 97 1.37 -13.69 -1.13
CA LYS A 97 1.45 -14.43 0.12
C LYS A 97 0.97 -15.86 -0.13
N GLN A 98 1.23 -16.73 0.84
CA GLN A 98 0.72 -18.10 0.79
C GLN A 98 -0.81 -18.12 0.94
N ALA A 99 -1.42 -19.24 0.50
CA ALA A 99 -2.86 -19.48 0.50
C ALA A 99 -3.67 -18.49 -0.36
N GLY A 100 -3.14 -18.09 -1.53
CA GLY A 100 -3.87 -17.26 -2.49
C GLY A 100 -4.11 -15.81 -2.02
N ARG A 101 -3.45 -15.36 -0.95
CA ARG A 101 -3.53 -13.99 -0.44
C ARG A 101 -2.43 -13.12 -1.05
N SER A 102 -2.63 -11.82 -1.05
CA SER A 102 -1.62 -10.86 -1.53
C SER A 102 -1.61 -9.60 -0.68
N THR A 103 -0.46 -8.94 -0.59
CA THR A 103 -0.31 -7.65 0.08
C THR A 103 0.03 -6.57 -0.94
N VAL A 104 -0.68 -5.44 -0.87
CA VAL A 104 -0.33 -4.21 -1.58
C VAL A 104 0.34 -3.25 -0.61
N PHE A 105 1.42 -2.62 -1.05
CA PHE A 105 2.13 -1.55 -0.36
C PHE A 105 2.09 -0.30 -1.22
N ILE A 106 1.68 0.81 -0.62
CA ILE A 106 1.58 2.12 -1.27
C ILE A 106 2.52 3.06 -0.55
N GLU A 107 3.40 3.69 -1.31
CA GLU A 107 4.18 4.85 -0.90
C GLU A 107 3.63 6.08 -1.64
N HIS A 108 3.21 7.09 -0.89
CA HIS A 108 2.85 8.40 -1.44
C HIS A 108 3.89 9.41 -0.97
N ALA A 109 4.61 10.02 -1.90
CA ALA A 109 5.67 10.99 -1.65
C ALA A 109 5.34 12.36 -2.24
N ARG A 110 6.11 13.38 -1.85
CA ARG A 110 5.98 14.79 -2.26
C ARG A 110 4.77 15.52 -1.70
N LEU A 111 4.33 15.09 -0.51
CA LEU A 111 3.26 15.76 0.21
C LEU A 111 3.75 17.09 0.79
N ALA A 112 2.91 18.13 0.72
CA ALA A 112 3.30 19.49 1.07
C ALA A 112 3.68 19.66 2.55
N ASP A 113 2.94 19.02 3.45
CA ASP A 113 3.12 19.13 4.89
C ASP A 113 2.64 17.88 5.65
N ALA A 114 2.84 17.88 6.97
CA ALA A 114 2.44 16.79 7.84
C ALA A 114 0.92 16.58 7.92
N ALA A 115 0.12 17.65 7.82
CA ALA A 115 -1.34 17.53 7.87
C ALA A 115 -1.88 16.88 6.58
N ALA A 116 -1.32 17.25 5.42
CA ALA A 116 -1.58 16.60 4.15
C ALA A 116 -1.18 15.12 4.18
N ALA A 117 -0.04 14.80 4.81
CA ALA A 117 0.40 13.42 4.99
C ALA A 117 -0.56 12.59 5.85
N ASP A 118 -1.03 13.12 6.97
CA ASP A 118 -1.99 12.42 7.84
C ASP A 118 -3.37 12.23 7.17
N ALA A 119 -3.85 13.27 6.49
CA ALA A 119 -5.08 13.20 5.70
C ALA A 119 -4.97 12.15 4.58
N MET A 120 -3.86 12.16 3.84
CA MET A 120 -3.62 11.21 2.76
C MET A 120 -3.48 9.77 3.27
N LYS A 121 -2.82 9.56 4.42
CA LYS A 121 -2.74 8.24 5.05
C LYS A 121 -4.11 7.70 5.43
N THR A 122 -4.99 8.56 5.93
CA THR A 122 -6.37 8.20 6.26
C THR A 122 -7.15 7.82 5.00
N ARG A 123 -7.04 8.61 3.92
CA ARG A 123 -7.65 8.31 2.62
C ARG A 123 -7.19 6.97 2.06
N TRP A 124 -5.89 6.69 2.05
CA TRP A 124 -5.36 5.41 1.58
C TRP A 124 -5.87 4.22 2.39
N ARG A 125 -5.98 4.36 3.71
CA ARG A 125 -6.52 3.28 4.56
C ARG A 125 -7.98 2.99 4.24
N ALA A 126 -8.79 4.03 4.05
CA ALA A 126 -10.19 3.88 3.66
C ALA A 126 -10.30 3.22 2.28
N ALA A 127 -9.58 3.74 1.29
CA ALA A 127 -9.54 3.22 -0.07
C ALA A 127 -9.11 1.74 -0.12
N LEU A 128 -8.02 1.38 0.56
CA LEU A 128 -7.53 -0.01 0.63
C LEU A 128 -8.51 -0.95 1.35
N SER A 129 -9.32 -0.43 2.28
CA SER A 129 -10.37 -1.21 2.95
C SER A 129 -11.54 -1.47 2.01
N THR A 130 -11.95 -0.47 1.23
CA THR A 130 -12.95 -0.63 0.16
C THR A 130 -12.48 -1.60 -0.92
N LEU A 131 -11.22 -1.47 -1.38
CA LEU A 131 -10.62 -2.40 -2.34
C LEU A 131 -10.65 -3.84 -1.84
N ARG A 132 -10.28 -4.05 -0.56
CA ARG A 132 -10.33 -5.37 0.05
C ARG A 132 -11.75 -5.95 0.02
N ALA A 133 -12.74 -5.17 0.45
CA ALA A 133 -14.12 -5.63 0.48
C ALA A 133 -14.62 -6.01 -0.91
N GLN A 134 -14.39 -5.18 -1.93
CA GLN A 134 -14.79 -5.44 -3.31
C GLN A 134 -14.14 -6.70 -3.89
N LEU A 135 -12.86 -6.94 -3.59
CA LEU A 135 -12.13 -8.10 -4.12
C LEU A 135 -12.45 -9.40 -3.38
N GLU A 136 -12.69 -9.35 -2.07
CA GLU A 136 -13.09 -10.53 -1.29
C GLU A 136 -14.56 -10.90 -1.62
N GLU A 137 -15.47 -9.93 -1.75
CA GLU A 137 -16.85 -10.18 -2.17
C GLU A 137 -16.94 -10.77 -3.59
N ALA A 138 -16.15 -10.25 -4.54
CA ALA A 138 -16.10 -10.79 -5.91
C ALA A 138 -15.45 -12.17 -6.02
N SER A 139 -14.70 -12.61 -5.00
CA SER A 139 -14.11 -13.95 -4.96
C SER A 139 -15.02 -14.98 -4.30
N ASP A 140 -15.98 -14.54 -3.49
CA ASP A 140 -16.97 -15.41 -2.82
C ASP A 140 -18.25 -15.63 -3.66
N ALA A 141 -18.41 -14.89 -4.77
CA ALA A 141 -19.53 -14.98 -5.72
C ALA A 141 -19.22 -15.90 -6.91
#